data_AF-A0A7V2YB51-F1
#
_entry.id   AF-A0A7V2YB51-F1
#
_cell.length_a   1.000
_cell.length_b   1.000
_cell.length_c   1.000
_cell.angle_alpha   90.00
_cell.angle_beta   90.00
_cell.angle_gamma   90.00
#
_symmetry.space_group_name_H-M   'P 1'
#
loop_
_entity.id
_entity.type
_entity.pdbx_description
1 polymer ?
#
loop_
_entity_poly.entity_id
_entity_poly.type
_entity_poly.pdbx_seq_one_letter_code
_entity_poly.pdbx_strand_id
1 'polypeptide(L)'
;MRRQKSEGQWLQGLFLWDWGPPWQSFFFTCFFSLAEKVSRGWVLGREPMVSASDLQDILLLQGLPESILTEMAPQARFIEYSSGAVIFEEGTMAQDFYMLKEGKILLEVEIAQDIIISLGSIKRGYSFGWSSLVPDGRHTTYAVAVEPSQVLAIPGEVFLEILEREPRWAYLVMKRVFQVFKRRLERRTNQFIKVMRKHPDIQKLLEI
;
A
#
# COMPACT_ATOMS: atom_id res chain seq x y z
N MET A 1 -7.00 -36.94 17.87
CA MET A 1 -7.56 -37.73 16.75
C MET A 1 -9.00 -37.30 16.47
N ARG A 2 -9.21 -36.32 15.56
CA ARG A 2 -10.30 -36.30 14.58
C ARG A 2 -10.00 -35.20 13.54
N ARG A 3 -10.06 -35.61 12.27
CA ARG A 3 -9.62 -34.93 11.06
C ARG A 3 -10.66 -33.93 10.52
N GLN A 4 -10.12 -32.92 9.83
CA GLN A 4 -10.61 -32.20 8.64
C GLN A 4 -11.87 -32.72 7.92
N LYS A 5 -12.70 -31.74 7.51
CA LYS A 5 -13.42 -31.53 6.22
C LYS A 5 -14.25 -30.24 6.43
N SER A 6 -14.29 -29.19 5.61
CA SER A 6 -14.15 -29.06 4.16
C SER A 6 -13.98 -27.58 3.77
N GLU A 7 -12.82 -27.18 3.26
CA GLU A 7 -12.59 -25.84 2.65
C GLU A 7 -12.68 -25.88 1.11
N GLY A 8 -13.08 -27.00 0.50
CA GLY A 8 -12.99 -27.21 -0.95
C GLY A 8 -14.31 -27.27 -1.74
N GLN A 9 -15.48 -26.98 -1.15
CA GLN A 9 -16.77 -27.23 -1.82
C GLN A 9 -17.41 -26.02 -2.52
N TRP A 10 -16.86 -24.81 -2.38
CA TRP A 10 -17.44 -23.62 -3.02
C TRP A 10 -16.96 -23.40 -4.48
N LEU A 11 -15.85 -24.02 -4.90
CA LEU A 11 -15.30 -23.81 -6.25
C LEU A 11 -15.88 -24.73 -7.34
N GLN A 12 -16.71 -25.71 -6.98
CA GLN A 12 -17.28 -26.65 -7.95
C GLN A 12 -18.55 -26.13 -8.66
N GLY A 13 -19.11 -24.99 -8.24
CA GLY A 13 -20.31 -24.39 -8.86
C GLY A 13 -20.04 -23.42 -10.02
N LEU A 14 -18.80 -22.95 -10.20
CA LEU A 14 -18.44 -21.92 -11.18
C LEU A 14 -17.93 -22.47 -12.53
N PHE A 15 -17.76 -23.79 -12.64
CA PHE A 15 -17.23 -24.45 -13.84
C PHE A 15 -18.30 -24.97 -14.82
N LEU A 16 -19.55 -24.50 -14.70
CA LEU A 16 -20.69 -24.93 -15.53
C LEU A 16 -21.14 -23.91 -16.59
N TRP A 17 -20.42 -22.79 -16.78
CA TRP A 17 -20.74 -21.81 -17.82
C TRP A 17 -19.50 -21.47 -18.65
N ASP A 18 -19.50 -21.98 -19.88
CA ASP A 18 -18.43 -21.82 -20.87
C ASP A 18 -18.59 -20.44 -21.56
N TRP A 19 -18.09 -19.37 -20.92
CA TRP A 19 -18.12 -18.01 -21.48
C TRP A 19 -16.89 -17.77 -22.35
N GLY A 20 -17.03 -17.63 -23.67
CA GLY A 20 -15.92 -17.28 -24.55
C GLY A 20 -15.36 -15.85 -24.34
N PRO A 21 -14.10 -15.57 -24.76
CA PRO A 21 -13.48 -14.24 -24.63
C PRO A 21 -14.22 -13.18 -25.46
N PRO A 22 -14.30 -11.90 -25.00
CA PRO A 22 -13.31 -11.15 -24.22
C PRO A 22 -13.65 -10.89 -22.75
N TRP A 23 -14.73 -11.47 -22.21
CA TRP A 23 -15.26 -11.09 -20.89
C TRP A 23 -14.64 -11.85 -19.70
N GLN A 24 -13.81 -12.87 -19.95
CA GLN A 24 -13.25 -13.73 -18.90
C GLN A 24 -12.32 -12.97 -17.92
N SER A 25 -11.50 -12.04 -18.39
CA SER A 25 -10.55 -11.30 -17.53
C SER A 25 -11.23 -10.26 -16.64
N PHE A 26 -12.29 -9.61 -17.13
CA PHE A 26 -13.04 -8.59 -16.38
C PHE A 26 -13.95 -9.20 -15.32
N PHE A 27 -14.56 -10.36 -15.62
CA PHE A 27 -15.33 -11.11 -14.63
C PHE A 27 -14.43 -11.78 -13.60
N PHE A 28 -13.24 -12.29 -13.95
CA PHE A 28 -12.36 -12.90 -12.95
C PHE A 28 -11.89 -11.91 -11.89
N THR A 29 -11.47 -10.69 -12.24
CA THR A 29 -11.04 -9.70 -11.24
C THR A 29 -12.19 -9.19 -10.39
N CYS A 30 -13.35 -8.86 -10.98
CA CYS A 30 -14.53 -8.45 -10.20
C CYS A 30 -15.06 -9.58 -9.30
N PHE A 31 -15.12 -10.81 -9.81
CA PHE A 31 -15.68 -11.95 -9.09
C PHE A 31 -14.71 -12.48 -8.03
N PHE A 32 -13.39 -12.45 -8.27
CA PHE A 32 -12.39 -12.83 -7.28
C PHE A 32 -12.31 -11.80 -6.14
N SER A 33 -12.36 -10.50 -6.47
CA SER A 33 -12.50 -9.41 -5.47
C SER A 33 -13.77 -9.59 -4.65
N LEU A 34 -14.89 -9.94 -5.27
CA LEU A 34 -16.17 -10.16 -4.59
C LEU A 34 -16.16 -11.44 -3.74
N ALA A 35 -15.57 -12.53 -4.22
CA ALA A 35 -15.45 -13.79 -3.48
C ALA A 35 -14.50 -13.68 -2.27
N GLU A 36 -13.45 -12.87 -2.39
CA GLU A 36 -12.56 -12.54 -1.27
C GLU A 36 -13.25 -11.61 -0.25
N LYS A 37 -14.05 -10.63 -0.71
CA LYS A 37 -14.88 -9.77 0.14
C LYS A 37 -15.97 -10.56 0.89
N VAL A 38 -16.64 -11.50 0.20
CA VAL A 38 -17.70 -12.35 0.78
C VAL A 38 -17.14 -13.37 1.77
N SER A 39 -15.98 -13.99 1.49
CA SER A 39 -15.34 -14.92 2.43
C SER A 39 -14.84 -14.23 3.71
N ARG A 40 -14.61 -12.91 3.67
CA ARG A 40 -14.26 -12.05 4.82
C ARG A 40 -15.46 -11.42 5.54
N GLY A 41 -16.70 -11.86 5.25
CA GLY A 41 -17.89 -11.48 6.03
C GLY A 41 -18.50 -10.11 5.69
N TRP A 42 -18.22 -9.56 4.50
CA TRP A 42 -18.87 -8.31 4.06
C TRP A 42 -20.35 -8.53 3.74
N VAL A 43 -21.23 -7.97 4.57
CA VAL A 43 -22.64 -7.75 4.24
C VAL A 43 -22.71 -6.60 3.23
N LEU A 44 -23.57 -6.71 2.20
CA LEU A 44 -23.86 -5.67 1.20
C LEU A 44 -24.40 -4.37 1.83
N GLY A 45 -23.55 -3.64 2.54
CA GLY A 45 -23.73 -2.26 2.98
C GLY A 45 -22.82 -1.35 2.15
N ARG A 46 -23.25 -0.11 1.90
CA ARG A 46 -22.48 0.88 1.12
C ARG A 46 -21.02 0.89 1.61
N GLU A 47 -20.07 0.77 0.69
CA GLU A 47 -18.67 1.04 1.01
C GLU A 47 -18.62 2.45 1.66
N PRO A 48 -17.97 2.61 2.83
CA PRO A 48 -17.90 3.91 3.46
C PRO A 48 -17.22 4.87 2.49
N MET A 49 -17.93 5.93 2.11
CA MET A 49 -17.38 6.97 1.25
C MET A 49 -16.27 7.68 1.99
N VAL A 50 -15.11 7.83 1.35
CA VAL A 50 -14.04 8.66 1.91
C VAL A 50 -14.52 10.11 1.93
N SER A 51 -14.36 10.77 3.08
CA SER A 51 -14.71 12.17 3.27
C SER A 51 -13.46 13.06 3.24
N ALA A 52 -13.65 14.38 3.04
CA ALA A 52 -12.56 15.33 3.17
C ALA A 52 -11.89 15.26 4.55
N SER A 53 -12.68 15.04 5.62
CA SER A 53 -12.16 14.88 6.99
C SER A 53 -11.26 13.65 7.14
N ASP A 54 -11.49 12.57 6.39
CA ASP A 54 -10.63 11.39 6.46
C ASP A 54 -9.21 11.68 5.96
N LEU A 55 -9.11 12.54 4.94
CA LEU A 55 -7.87 13.00 4.33
C LEU A 55 -7.14 14.07 5.14
N GLN A 56 -7.86 14.87 5.95
CA GLN A 56 -7.24 15.92 6.79
C GLN A 56 -6.24 15.36 7.81
N ASP A 57 -6.48 14.14 8.30
CA ASP A 57 -5.60 13.46 9.26
C ASP A 57 -4.29 12.94 8.63
N ILE A 58 -4.20 12.94 7.29
CA ILE A 58 -3.01 12.47 6.59
C ILE A 58 -1.94 13.56 6.57
N LEU A 59 -0.78 13.25 7.12
CA LEU A 59 0.34 14.19 7.28
C LEU A 59 0.77 14.85 5.97
N LEU A 60 0.70 14.10 4.87
CA LEU A 60 1.02 14.62 3.54
C LEU A 60 0.07 15.74 3.10
N LEU A 61 -1.21 15.65 3.50
CA LEU A 61 -2.31 16.49 3.03
C LEU A 61 -2.71 17.59 4.03
N GLN A 62 -2.10 17.64 5.21
CA GLN A 62 -2.43 18.63 6.24
C GLN A 62 -2.41 20.08 5.71
N GLY A 63 -3.36 20.93 6.10
CA GLY A 63 -3.36 22.33 5.66
C GLY A 63 -3.52 22.56 4.16
N LEU A 64 -3.92 21.53 3.38
CA LEU A 64 -4.54 21.74 2.09
C LEU A 64 -5.95 22.34 2.28
N PRO A 65 -6.44 23.18 1.35
CA PRO A 65 -7.80 23.68 1.39
C PRO A 65 -8.81 22.54 1.36
N GLU A 66 -9.94 22.78 2.04
CA GLU A 66 -11.07 21.84 2.03
C GLU A 66 -11.58 21.57 0.61
N SER A 67 -11.51 22.54 -0.31
CA SER A 67 -11.90 22.35 -1.71
C SER A 67 -11.10 21.23 -2.40
N ILE A 68 -9.78 21.18 -2.18
CA ILE A 68 -8.91 20.14 -2.75
C ILE A 68 -9.18 18.78 -2.11
N LEU A 69 -9.37 18.76 -0.79
CA LEU A 69 -9.69 17.51 -0.09
C LEU A 69 -11.06 16.96 -0.50
N THR A 70 -12.02 17.84 -0.79
CA THR A 70 -13.35 17.48 -1.30
C THR A 70 -13.29 16.95 -2.74
N GLU A 71 -12.39 17.46 -3.57
CA GLU A 71 -12.13 16.92 -4.91
C GLU A 71 -11.43 15.54 -4.85
N MET A 72 -10.49 15.36 -3.91
CA MET A 72 -9.71 14.13 -3.76
C MET A 72 -10.50 12.99 -3.11
N ALA A 73 -11.38 13.30 -2.15
CA ALA A 73 -12.17 12.34 -1.40
C ALA A 73 -12.90 11.30 -2.28
N PRO A 74 -13.68 11.66 -3.32
CA PRO A 74 -14.39 10.69 -4.15
C PRO A 74 -13.48 9.80 -5.01
N GLN A 75 -12.20 10.15 -5.17
CA GLN A 75 -11.21 9.37 -5.92
C GLN A 75 -10.46 8.36 -5.03
N ALA A 76 -10.62 8.48 -3.71
CA ALA A 76 -10.03 7.58 -2.74
C ALA A 76 -11.05 6.53 -2.28
N ARG A 77 -10.55 5.36 -1.88
CA ARG A 77 -11.35 4.26 -1.33
C ARG A 77 -10.76 3.74 -0.02
N PHE A 78 -11.63 3.35 0.90
CA PHE A 78 -11.26 2.62 2.10
C PHE A 78 -11.01 1.14 1.78
N ILE A 79 -9.91 0.61 2.31
CA ILE A 79 -9.58 -0.82 2.25
C ILE A 79 -9.18 -1.28 3.64
N GLU A 80 -9.83 -2.35 4.10
CA GLU A 80 -9.50 -3.00 5.36
C GLU A 80 -8.62 -4.22 5.13
N TYR A 81 -7.56 -4.31 5.92
CA TYR A 81 -6.61 -5.41 5.89
C TYR A 81 -6.58 -6.09 7.26
N SER A 82 -6.67 -7.43 7.27
CA SER A 82 -6.38 -8.24 8.44
C SER A 82 -4.88 -8.26 8.74
N SER A 83 -4.50 -8.60 9.98
CA SER A 83 -3.10 -8.91 10.29
C SER A 83 -2.57 -10.03 9.39
N GLY A 84 -1.34 -9.90 8.92
CA GLY A 84 -0.67 -10.77 7.97
C GLY A 84 -1.01 -10.50 6.50
N ALA A 85 -1.98 -9.62 6.19
CA ALA A 85 -2.37 -9.37 4.81
C ALA A 85 -1.31 -8.58 4.05
N VAL A 86 -0.96 -9.05 2.84
CA VAL A 86 -0.12 -8.33 1.90
C VAL A 86 -0.98 -7.31 1.15
N ILE A 87 -0.58 -6.04 1.22
CA ILE A 87 -1.22 -4.92 0.53
C ILE A 87 -0.74 -4.85 -0.91
N PHE A 88 0.57 -4.98 -1.11
CA PHE A 88 1.21 -5.13 -2.40
C PHE A 88 2.52 -5.90 -2.26
N GLU A 89 2.94 -6.52 -3.35
CA GLU A 89 4.14 -7.35 -3.44
C GLU A 89 5.30 -6.61 -4.11
N GLU A 90 6.52 -6.97 -3.74
CA GLU A 90 7.71 -6.49 -4.43
C GLU A 90 7.68 -6.85 -5.93
N GLY A 91 8.16 -5.94 -6.77
CA GLY A 91 8.26 -6.12 -8.21
C GLY A 91 6.94 -5.92 -8.97
N THR A 92 5.80 -5.87 -8.30
CA THR A 92 4.50 -5.62 -8.94
C THR A 92 4.34 -4.18 -9.41
N MET A 93 3.49 -3.97 -10.42
CA MET A 93 3.18 -2.63 -10.93
C MET A 93 2.48 -1.82 -9.84
N ALA A 94 2.96 -0.60 -9.58
CA ALA A 94 2.38 0.27 -8.57
C ALA A 94 1.31 1.18 -9.19
N GLN A 95 0.05 0.88 -8.90
CA GLN A 95 -1.09 1.65 -9.43
C GLN A 95 -1.63 2.65 -8.41
N ASP A 96 -1.76 2.22 -7.15
CA ASP A 96 -2.34 3.04 -6.10
C ASP A 96 -1.28 3.69 -5.22
N PHE A 97 -1.60 4.89 -4.77
CA PHE A 97 -0.94 5.58 -3.68
C PHE A 97 -1.76 5.39 -2.39
N TYR A 98 -1.10 5.05 -1.30
CA TYR A 98 -1.76 4.61 -0.08
C TYR A 98 -1.49 5.53 1.11
N MET A 99 -2.45 5.64 2.01
CA MET A 99 -2.36 6.42 3.25
C MET A 99 -2.92 5.59 4.40
N LEU A 100 -2.14 5.40 5.47
CA LEU A 100 -2.56 4.58 6.60
C LEU A 100 -3.44 5.40 7.55
N LYS A 101 -4.73 5.05 7.65
CA LYS A 101 -5.66 5.71 8.58
C LYS A 101 -5.54 5.12 9.99
N GLU A 102 -5.56 3.79 10.10
CA GLU A 102 -5.41 3.07 11.37
C GLU A 102 -4.61 1.77 11.17
N GLY A 103 -3.96 1.30 12.24
CA GLY A 103 -3.13 0.09 12.22
C GLY A 103 -1.64 0.36 11.98
N LYS A 104 -0.94 -0.66 11.47
CA LYS A 104 0.52 -0.66 11.28
C LYS A 104 0.91 -1.55 10.12
N ILE A 105 1.68 -0.96 9.20
CA ILE A 105 2.20 -1.66 8.02
C ILE A 105 3.73 -1.76 8.12
N LEU A 106 4.30 -2.90 7.77
CA LEU A 106 5.74 -3.06 7.55
C LEU A 106 6.05 -3.04 6.05
N LEU A 107 7.16 -2.39 5.70
CA LEU A 107 7.77 -2.49 4.38
C LEU A 107 8.90 -3.50 4.46
N GLU A 108 8.79 -4.56 3.67
CA GLU A 108 9.64 -5.75 3.79
C GLU A 108 10.28 -6.10 2.45
N VAL A 109 11.46 -6.72 2.50
CA VAL A 109 12.17 -7.26 1.33
C VAL A 109 12.63 -8.66 1.67
N GLU A 110 12.46 -9.59 0.74
CA GLU A 110 13.02 -10.92 0.82
C GLU A 110 14.43 -10.90 0.19
N ILE A 111 15.47 -11.12 1.00
CA ILE A 111 16.87 -11.06 0.53
C ILE A 111 17.45 -12.43 0.17
N ALA A 112 16.80 -13.49 0.64
CA ALA A 112 17.06 -14.89 0.31
C ALA A 112 15.82 -15.68 0.71
N GLN A 113 15.71 -16.93 0.25
CA GLN A 113 14.60 -17.81 0.60
C GLN A 113 14.37 -17.83 2.12
N ASP A 114 13.16 -17.48 2.55
CA ASP A 114 12.72 -17.41 3.96
C ASP A 114 13.48 -16.37 4.83
N ILE A 115 14.24 -15.46 4.22
CA ILE A 115 14.95 -14.36 4.93
C ILE A 115 14.32 -13.02 4.54
N ILE A 116 13.38 -12.58 5.38
CA ILE A 116 12.68 -11.30 5.24
C ILE A 116 13.31 -10.26 6.17
N ILE A 117 13.56 -9.07 5.61
CA ILE A 117 14.02 -7.91 6.38
C ILE A 117 12.99 -6.79 6.28
N SER A 118 12.56 -6.29 7.46
CA SER A 118 11.77 -5.06 7.53
C SER A 118 12.66 -3.84 7.33
N LEU A 119 12.44 -3.10 6.25
CA LEU A 119 13.13 -1.84 5.96
C LEU A 119 12.56 -0.66 6.76
N GLY A 120 11.30 -0.78 7.20
CA GLY A 120 10.65 0.25 8.00
C GLY A 120 9.18 -0.06 8.27
N SER A 121 8.58 0.78 9.09
CA SER A 121 7.15 0.73 9.38
C SER A 121 6.46 2.02 8.96
N ILE A 122 5.22 1.88 8.48
CA ILE A 122 4.29 2.97 8.23
C ILE A 122 3.38 3.07 9.44
N LYS A 123 3.19 4.30 9.92
CA LYS A 123 2.36 4.63 11.07
C LYS A 123 1.11 5.38 10.60
N ARG A 124 0.07 5.41 11.43
CA ARG A 124 -1.13 6.24 11.22
C ARG A 124 -0.76 7.65 10.73
N GLY A 125 -1.47 8.13 9.70
CA GLY A 125 -1.28 9.42 9.04
C GLY A 125 -0.16 9.46 8.00
N TYR A 126 0.67 8.41 7.87
CA TYR A 126 1.74 8.37 6.87
C TYR A 126 1.29 7.70 5.57
N SER A 127 1.87 8.18 4.47
CA SER A 127 1.66 7.61 3.13
C SER A 127 2.74 6.64 2.70
N PHE A 128 2.38 5.72 1.80
CA PHE A 128 3.23 4.69 1.23
C PHE A 128 2.76 4.32 -0.19
N GLY A 129 3.45 3.37 -0.84
CA GLY A 129 3.20 3.08 -2.26
C GLY A 129 3.72 4.17 -3.21
N TRP A 130 4.74 4.94 -2.81
CA TRP A 130 5.29 6.07 -3.58
C TRP A 130 5.69 5.74 -5.03
N SER A 131 5.93 4.46 -5.33
CA SER A 131 6.21 4.00 -6.69
C SER A 131 5.08 4.33 -7.67
N SER A 132 3.82 4.41 -7.23
CA SER A 132 2.69 4.74 -8.12
C SER A 132 2.67 6.20 -8.58
N LEU A 133 3.50 7.06 -7.99
CA LEU A 133 3.64 8.46 -8.37
C LEU A 133 4.74 8.68 -9.42
N VAL A 134 5.29 7.61 -9.98
CA VAL A 134 6.33 7.64 -11.01
C VAL A 134 5.88 6.79 -12.20
N PRO A 135 6.08 7.24 -13.45
CA PRO A 135 5.75 6.46 -14.63
C PRO A 135 6.39 5.06 -14.59
N ASP A 136 5.61 4.04 -14.95
CA ASP A 136 6.01 2.61 -14.92
C ASP A 136 6.58 2.13 -13.58
N GLY A 137 6.20 2.81 -12.49
CA GLY A 137 6.71 2.53 -11.17
C GLY A 137 6.33 1.13 -10.69
N ARG A 138 7.32 0.43 -10.13
CA ARG A 138 7.11 -0.87 -9.48
C ARG A 138 7.35 -0.76 -7.98
N HIS A 139 6.60 -1.54 -7.21
CA HIS A 139 6.84 -1.66 -5.77
C HIS A 139 8.23 -2.24 -5.54
N THR A 140 9.03 -1.59 -4.70
CA THR A 140 10.40 -2.02 -4.38
C THR A 140 10.48 -2.83 -3.09
N THR A 141 9.33 -3.10 -2.47
CA THR A 141 9.17 -3.80 -1.20
C THR A 141 7.79 -4.45 -1.20
N TYR A 142 7.60 -5.46 -0.37
CA TYR A 142 6.28 -5.83 0.14
C TYR A 142 5.76 -4.74 1.07
N ALA A 143 4.43 -4.62 1.17
CA ALA A 143 3.76 -3.92 2.26
C ALA A 143 2.81 -4.88 2.97
N VAL A 144 3.05 -5.13 4.25
CA VAL A 144 2.31 -6.14 5.02
C VAL A 144 1.65 -5.48 6.22
N ALA A 145 0.34 -5.68 6.38
CA ALA A 145 -0.39 -5.27 7.58
C ALA A 145 -0.04 -6.21 8.73
N VAL A 146 0.59 -5.71 9.80
CA VAL A 146 0.97 -6.56 10.95
C VAL A 146 -0.08 -6.56 12.06
N GLU A 147 -1.10 -5.72 11.94
CA GLU A 147 -2.30 -5.68 12.77
C GLU A 147 -3.50 -5.28 11.89
N PRO A 148 -4.77 -5.46 12.33
CA PRO A 148 -5.91 -4.95 11.61
C PRO A 148 -5.72 -3.47 11.24
N SER A 149 -5.79 -3.18 9.94
CA SER A 149 -5.39 -1.87 9.40
C SER A 149 -6.44 -1.33 8.44
N GLN A 150 -6.69 -0.03 8.53
CA GLN A 150 -7.54 0.71 7.60
C GLN A 150 -6.67 1.63 6.75
N VAL A 151 -6.78 1.46 5.43
CA VAL A 151 -5.96 2.15 4.44
C VAL A 151 -6.85 2.91 3.47
N LEU A 152 -6.46 4.13 3.16
CA LEU A 152 -7.00 4.89 2.04
C LEU A 152 -6.12 4.64 0.82
N ALA A 153 -6.73 4.28 -0.31
CA ALA A 153 -6.05 4.10 -1.59
C ALA A 153 -6.62 5.06 -2.63
N ILE A 154 -5.75 5.75 -3.36
CA ILE A 154 -6.11 6.61 -4.50
C ILE A 154 -5.22 6.22 -5.68
N PRO A 155 -5.74 6.12 -6.93
CA PRO A 155 -4.88 5.90 -8.09
C PRO A 155 -3.80 6.97 -8.17
N GLY A 156 -2.54 6.55 -8.37
CA GLY A 156 -1.39 7.46 -8.36
C GLY A 156 -1.50 8.55 -9.43
N GLU A 157 -1.96 8.18 -10.63
CA GLU A 157 -2.23 9.11 -11.72
C GLU A 157 -3.27 10.18 -11.34
N VAL A 158 -4.39 9.77 -10.75
CA VAL A 158 -5.46 10.69 -10.33
C VAL A 158 -4.98 11.63 -9.22
N PHE A 159 -4.19 11.11 -8.27
CA PHE A 159 -3.57 11.94 -7.24
C PHE A 159 -2.68 13.02 -7.84
N LEU A 160 -1.86 12.68 -8.84
CA LEU A 160 -1.00 13.63 -9.53
C LEU A 160 -1.82 14.65 -10.34
N GLU A 161 -2.83 14.23 -11.09
CA GLU A 161 -3.70 15.11 -11.87
C GLU A 161 -4.37 16.19 -11.01
N ILE A 162 -4.87 15.81 -9.82
CA ILE A 162 -5.46 16.79 -8.88
C ILE A 162 -4.42 17.81 -8.44
N LEU A 163 -3.19 17.38 -8.15
CA LEU A 163 -2.13 18.30 -7.76
C LEU A 163 -1.71 19.21 -8.92
N GLU A 164 -1.63 18.70 -10.14
CA GLU A 164 -1.25 19.49 -11.33
C GLU A 164 -2.22 20.65 -11.60
N ARG A 165 -3.51 20.48 -11.31
CA ARG A 165 -4.53 21.54 -11.42
C ARG A 165 -4.35 22.66 -10.40
N GLU A 166 -3.67 22.39 -9.30
CA GLU A 166 -3.51 23.30 -8.16
C GLU A 166 -2.01 23.52 -7.79
N PRO A 167 -1.20 24.17 -8.65
CA PRO A 167 0.27 24.21 -8.50
C PRO A 167 0.78 24.75 -7.17
N ARG A 168 0.09 25.74 -6.59
CA ARG A 168 0.42 26.32 -5.28
C ARG A 168 0.41 25.25 -4.19
N TRP A 169 -0.58 24.36 -4.24
CA TRP A 169 -0.80 23.33 -3.24
C TRP A 169 0.01 22.08 -3.52
N ALA A 170 0.18 21.73 -4.80
CA ALA A 170 1.17 20.74 -5.23
C ALA A 170 2.56 21.03 -4.70
N TYR A 171 3.00 22.30 -4.75
CA TYR A 171 4.29 22.70 -4.18
C TYR A 171 4.40 22.41 -2.67
N LEU A 172 3.33 22.64 -1.90
CA LEU A 172 3.29 22.33 -0.48
C LEU A 172 3.38 20.81 -0.23
N VAL A 173 2.64 20.02 -1.02
CA VAL A 173 2.71 18.55 -0.96
C VAL A 173 4.12 18.09 -1.32
N MET A 174 4.71 18.59 -2.40
CA MET A 174 6.06 18.21 -2.84
C MET A 174 7.14 18.56 -1.81
N LYS A 175 7.02 19.69 -1.10
CA LYS A 175 7.89 20.00 0.05
C LYS A 175 7.85 18.91 1.12
N ARG A 176 6.67 18.37 1.42
CA ARG A 176 6.51 17.29 2.41
C ARG A 176 7.01 15.96 1.89
N VAL A 177 6.74 15.65 0.62
CA VAL A 177 7.31 14.47 -0.06
C VAL A 177 8.83 14.49 0.04
N PHE A 178 9.47 15.64 -0.25
CA PHE A 178 10.91 15.80 -0.10
C PHE A 178 11.38 15.55 1.34
N GLN A 179 10.69 16.10 2.34
CA GLN A 179 11.02 15.83 3.75
C GLN A 179 10.88 14.35 4.13
N VAL A 180 9.87 13.66 3.60
CA VAL A 180 9.70 12.21 3.79
C VAL A 180 10.87 11.45 3.16
N PHE A 181 11.23 11.76 1.91
CA PHE A 181 12.34 11.11 1.23
C PHE A 181 13.68 11.41 1.89
N LYS A 182 13.95 12.64 2.32
CA LYS A 182 15.16 12.99 3.08
C LYS A 182 15.30 12.11 4.33
N ARG A 183 14.25 12.01 5.15
CA ARG A 183 14.26 11.16 6.35
C ARG A 183 14.47 9.68 6.02
N ARG A 184 13.82 9.18 4.96
CA ARG A 184 13.97 7.78 4.52
C ARG A 184 15.38 7.49 4.01
N LEU A 185 15.96 8.41 3.23
CA LEU A 185 17.32 8.32 2.73
C LEU A 185 18.33 8.34 3.87
N GLU A 186 18.23 9.32 4.78
CA GLU A 186 19.10 9.40 5.97
C GLU A 186 19.02 8.13 6.81
N ARG A 187 17.82 7.61 7.07
CA ARG A 187 17.64 6.35 7.80
C ARG A 187 18.34 5.20 7.08
N ARG A 188 18.15 5.06 5.77
CA ARG A 188 18.77 3.98 4.98
C ARG A 188 20.29 4.12 4.92
N THR A 189 20.83 5.32 4.71
CA THR A 189 22.27 5.62 4.76
C THR A 189 22.86 5.26 6.12
N ASN A 190 22.18 5.62 7.21
CA ASN A 190 22.63 5.29 8.56
C ASN A 190 22.63 3.77 8.82
N GLN A 191 21.63 3.03 8.33
CA GLN A 191 21.61 1.57 8.44
C GLN A 191 22.72 0.94 7.59
N PHE A 192 22.92 1.42 6.36
CA PHE A 192 24.00 0.97 5.49
C PHE A 192 25.37 1.16 6.16
N ILE A 193 25.67 2.37 6.66
CA ILE A 193 26.92 2.66 7.37
C ILE A 193 27.10 1.73 8.59
N LYS A 194 26.04 1.46 9.36
CA LYS A 194 26.09 0.53 10.50
C LYS A 194 26.47 -0.88 10.09
N VAL A 195 25.90 -1.38 9.00
CA VAL A 195 26.24 -2.71 8.45
C VAL A 195 27.67 -2.72 7.94
N MET A 196 28.09 -1.71 7.17
CA MET A 196 29.44 -1.61 6.63
C MET A 196 30.52 -1.56 7.72
N ARG A 197 30.30 -0.80 8.80
CA ARG A 197 31.24 -0.75 9.95
C ARG A 197 31.40 -2.09 10.68
N LYS A 198 30.43 -3.00 10.53
CA LYS A 198 30.48 -4.36 11.11
C LYS A 198 30.97 -5.41 10.13
N HIS A 199 31.22 -5.04 8.87
CA HIS A 199 31.71 -5.99 7.88
C HIS A 199 33.15 -6.42 8.23
N PRO A 200 33.47 -7.72 8.27
CA PRO A 200 34.77 -8.21 8.73
C PRO A 200 35.96 -7.58 8.01
N ASP A 201 35.85 -7.37 6.69
CA ASP A 201 36.94 -6.78 5.90
C ASP A 201 37.09 -5.28 6.13
N ILE A 202 36.02 -4.57 6.51
CA ILE A 202 36.08 -3.14 6.82
C ILE A 202 36.61 -2.93 8.24
N GLN A 203 36.24 -3.78 9.19
CA GLN A 203 36.74 -3.70 10.57
C GLN A 203 38.27 -3.76 10.61
N LYS A 204 38.88 -4.70 9.86
CA LYS A 204 40.34 -4.80 9.73
C LYS A 204 41.02 -3.51 9.24
N LEU A 205 40.33 -2.70 8.43
CA LEU A 205 40.84 -1.43 7.92
C LEU A 205 40.66 -0.27 8.91
N LEU A 206 39.75 -0.40 9.88
CA LEU A 206 39.45 0.63 10.88
C LEU A 206 40.25 0.44 12.18
N GLU A 207 40.85 -0.73 12.39
CA GLU A 207 41.69 -1.07 13.56
C GLU A 207 43.14 -0.55 13.45
N ILE A 208 43.34 0.60 12.79
CA ILE A 208 44.64 1.30 12.72
C ILE A 208 44.83 2.21 13.93
#